data_AF-K1S1Q9-F1
#
_entry.id   AF-K1S1Q9-F1
#
_cell.length_a   1.000
_cell.length_b   1.000
_cell.length_c   1.000
_cell.angle_alpha   90.00
_cell.angle_beta   90.00
_cell.angle_gamma   90.00
#
_symmetry.space_group_name_H-M   'P 1'
#
loop_
_entity.id
_entity.type
_entity.pdbx_description
1 polymer ?
#
loop_
_entity_poly.entity_id
_entity_poly.type
_entity_poly.pdbx_seq_one_letter_code
_entity_poly.pdbx_strand_id
1 'polypeptide(L)'
;MALYHINTKNIKAAAQTLNAGDTVYLSGIVYTSRDAAHKRIFELINKGAALPYDINGAVQYFAGPTPTPKGLAIGSCGPTTSSRMDFFSPKLLDMGLGAMIGKGPRSDEVCKAIIRNGSVYFCAVGGAGALASKCIKSCEVIAFSELGCESVKKA
;
A
#
# COMPACT_ATOMS: atom_id res chain seq x y z
N MET A 1 -20.96 9.43 6.64
CA MET A 1 -20.10 8.90 5.56
C MET A 1 -19.88 10.00 4.55
N ALA A 2 -18.73 10.67 4.64
CA ALA A 2 -18.31 11.65 3.65
C ALA A 2 -17.55 10.97 2.51
N LEU A 3 -17.42 11.65 1.38
CA LEU A 3 -16.70 11.19 0.19
C LEU A 3 -15.60 12.18 -0.14
N TYR A 4 -14.38 11.68 -0.32
CA TYR A 4 -13.20 12.49 -0.61
C TYR A 4 -12.50 12.03 -1.87
N HIS A 5 -11.93 12.99 -2.60
CA HIS A 5 -10.97 12.75 -3.67
C HIS A 5 -9.60 13.23 -3.20
N ILE A 6 -8.68 12.30 -3.00
CA ILE A 6 -7.37 12.59 -2.41
C ILE A 6 -6.27 12.17 -3.38
N ASN A 7 -5.26 13.04 -3.52
CA ASN A 7 -4.02 12.66 -4.16
C ASN A 7 -3.04 12.12 -3.12
N THR A 8 -2.33 11.04 -3.43
CA THR A 8 -1.31 10.40 -2.59
C THR A 8 -0.25 11.39 -2.09
N LYS A 9 0.09 12.43 -2.85
CA LYS A 9 1.00 13.50 -2.40
C LYS A 9 0.51 14.26 -1.17
N ASN A 10 -0.82 14.31 -0.95
CA ASN A 10 -1.45 15.01 0.15
C ASN A 10 -1.90 14.05 1.26
N ILE A 11 -1.47 12.79 1.24
CA ILE A 11 -2.06 11.76 2.09
C ILE A 11 -1.90 12.03 3.58
N LYS A 12 -0.75 12.55 4.00
CA LYS A 12 -0.49 12.88 5.41
C LYS A 12 -1.39 14.00 5.92
N ALA A 13 -1.59 15.05 5.12
CA ALA A 13 -2.48 16.14 5.48
C ALA A 13 -3.94 15.65 5.52
N ALA A 14 -4.35 14.86 4.53
CA ALA A 14 -5.70 14.33 4.46
C ALA A 14 -6.03 13.37 5.61
N ALA A 15 -5.06 12.54 6.04
CA ALA A 15 -5.24 11.59 7.14
C ALA A 15 -5.72 12.23 8.45
N GLN A 16 -5.37 13.51 8.68
CA GLN A 16 -5.82 14.27 9.86
C GLN A 16 -7.31 14.66 9.83
N THR A 17 -7.93 14.60 8.65
CA THR A 17 -9.32 15.03 8.43
C THR A 17 -10.30 13.87 8.20
N LEU A 18 -9.76 12.67 7.99
CA LEU A 18 -10.56 11.48 7.65
C LEU A 18 -11.09 10.80 8.91
N ASN A 19 -12.31 10.30 8.84
CA ASN A 19 -12.90 9.46 9.87
C ASN A 19 -13.07 8.02 9.38
N ALA A 20 -13.08 7.08 10.32
CA ALA A 20 -13.39 5.69 10.00
C ALA A 20 -14.79 5.58 9.36
N GLY A 21 -14.88 4.89 8.22
CA GLY A 21 -16.11 4.74 7.45
C GLY A 21 -16.30 5.77 6.34
N ASP A 22 -15.40 6.76 6.20
CA ASP A 22 -15.42 7.64 5.03
C ASP A 22 -14.98 6.92 3.75
N THR A 23 -15.53 7.38 2.63
CA THR A 23 -15.19 6.86 1.29
C THR A 23 -14.13 7.74 0.66
N VAL A 24 -13.07 7.13 0.13
CA VAL A 24 -11.96 7.85 -0.50
C VAL A 24 -11.68 7.29 -1.89
N TYR A 25 -11.70 8.17 -2.89
CA TYR A 25 -11.12 7.93 -4.20
C TYR A 25 -9.69 8.47 -4.21
N LEU A 26 -8.73 7.56 -4.36
CA LEU A 26 -7.31 7.89 -4.33
C LEU A 26 -6.75 8.03 -5.75
N SER A 27 -5.88 9.02 -5.94
CA SER A 27 -5.13 9.24 -7.19
C SER A 27 -3.63 9.44 -6.91
N GLY A 28 -2.79 9.14 -7.90
CA GLY A 28 -1.34 9.27 -7.81
C GLY A 28 -0.65 7.92 -7.60
N ILE A 29 0.49 7.92 -6.90
CA ILE A 29 1.41 6.77 -6.85
C ILE A 29 1.12 5.89 -5.63
N VAL A 30 1.00 4.59 -5.86
CA VAL A 30 0.99 3.57 -4.81
C VAL A 30 2.09 2.52 -5.05
N TYR A 31 2.63 1.97 -3.97
CA TYR A 31 3.66 0.94 -4.04
C TYR A 31 3.06 -0.42 -3.67
N THR A 32 3.00 -1.33 -4.63
CA THR A 32 2.54 -2.69 -4.33
C THR A 32 3.63 -3.44 -3.59
N SER A 33 3.33 -3.99 -2.43
CA SER A 33 4.23 -4.91 -1.72
C SER A 33 3.43 -5.80 -0.79
N ARG A 34 3.83 -7.06 -0.65
CA ARG A 34 3.22 -8.03 0.26
C ARG A 34 4.29 -8.89 0.92
N ASP A 35 3.92 -10.07 1.40
CA ASP A 35 4.67 -10.94 2.30
C ASP A 35 6.20 -11.01 2.03
N ALA A 36 6.63 -11.44 0.84
CA ALA A 36 8.05 -11.60 0.52
C ALA A 36 8.79 -10.25 0.36
N ALA A 37 8.17 -9.26 -0.28
CA ALA A 37 8.74 -7.93 -0.42
C ALA A 37 8.92 -7.23 0.93
N HIS A 38 7.98 -7.39 1.88
CA HIS A 38 8.12 -6.81 3.22
C HIS A 38 9.31 -7.42 3.97
N LYS A 39 9.52 -8.74 3.87
CA LYS A 39 10.71 -9.40 4.44
C LYS A 39 12.00 -8.80 3.88
N ARG A 40 12.10 -8.62 2.56
CA ARG A 40 13.27 -8.00 1.91
C ARG A 40 13.47 -6.54 2.31
N ILE A 41 12.40 -5.75 2.37
CA ILE A 41 12.46 -4.36 2.84
C ILE A 41 13.00 -4.31 4.28
N PHE A 42 12.55 -5.21 5.16
CA PHE A 42 13.03 -5.27 6.54
C PHE A 42 14.48 -5.74 6.66
N GLU A 43 14.92 -6.68 5.81
CA GLU A 43 16.34 -7.03 5.71
C GLU A 43 17.20 -5.80 5.37
N LEU A 44 16.73 -4.94 4.45
CA LEU A 44 17.42 -3.69 4.10
C LEU A 44 17.41 -2.68 5.24
N ILE A 45 16.26 -2.50 5.91
CA ILE A 45 16.14 -1.62 7.09
C ILE A 45 17.13 -2.03 8.18
N ASN A 46 17.18 -3.33 8.51
CA ASN A 46 18.05 -3.86 9.55
C ASN A 46 19.54 -3.72 9.21
N LYS A 47 19.88 -3.67 7.92
CA LYS A 47 21.24 -3.46 7.43
C LYS A 47 21.59 -1.97 7.23
N GLY A 48 20.65 -1.05 7.44
CA GLY A 48 20.83 0.36 7.12
C GLY A 48 21.07 0.62 5.63
N ALA A 49 20.58 -0.26 4.76
CA ALA A 49 20.75 -0.16 3.32
C ALA A 49 19.69 0.74 2.66
N ALA A 50 19.96 1.19 1.43
CA ALA A 50 19.01 1.96 0.65
C ALA A 50 17.72 1.18 0.38
N LEU A 51 16.58 1.84 0.54
CA LEU A 51 15.25 1.25 0.31
C LEU A 51 14.81 1.45 -1.15
N PRO A 52 13.92 0.57 -1.67
CA PRO A 52 13.41 0.68 -3.04
C PRO A 52 12.64 1.98 -3.36
N TYR A 53 12.13 2.65 -2.33
CA TYR A 53 11.44 3.94 -2.43
C TYR A 53 11.49 4.64 -1.05
N ASP A 54 11.26 5.95 -1.05
CA ASP A 54 11.12 6.71 0.20
C ASP A 54 9.83 6.32 0.91
N ILE A 55 9.94 5.84 2.15
CA ILE A 55 8.80 5.43 2.98
C ILE A 55 7.99 6.64 3.44
N ASN A 56 8.64 7.80 3.62
CA ASN A 56 7.99 8.98 4.18
C ASN A 56 6.90 9.52 3.24
N GLY A 57 5.65 9.40 3.66
CA GLY A 57 4.48 9.81 2.87
C GLY A 57 4.07 8.83 1.77
N ALA A 58 4.78 7.69 1.62
CA ALA A 58 4.38 6.67 0.66
C ALA A 58 3.04 6.03 1.02
N VAL A 59 2.38 5.51 -0.01
CA VAL A 59 1.16 4.70 0.13
C VAL A 59 1.46 3.28 -0.31
N GLN A 60 1.40 2.33 0.61
CA GLN A 60 1.59 0.91 0.31
C GLN A 60 0.27 0.25 -0.03
N TYR A 61 0.22 -0.45 -1.16
CA TYR A 61 -0.91 -1.29 -1.55
C TYR A 61 -0.54 -2.76 -1.39
N PHE A 62 -1.19 -3.45 -0.46
CA PHE A 62 -1.00 -4.87 -0.25
C PHE A 62 -1.71 -5.65 -1.36
N ALA A 63 -0.99 -5.86 -2.47
CA ALA A 63 -1.50 -6.55 -3.64
C ALA A 63 -0.42 -7.40 -4.30
N GLY A 64 -0.85 -8.50 -4.93
CA GLY A 64 -0.02 -9.30 -5.83
C GLY A 64 -0.72 -9.36 -7.17
N PRO A 65 -0.37 -8.49 -8.13
CA PRO A 65 -1.06 -8.45 -9.42
C PRO A 65 -0.88 -9.77 -10.19
N THR A 66 -1.91 -10.16 -10.94
CA THR A 66 -1.80 -11.30 -11.87
C THR A 66 -0.92 -10.94 -13.07
N PRO A 67 -0.49 -11.92 -13.90
CA PRO A 67 0.23 -11.63 -15.14
C PRO A 67 -0.51 -10.59 -15.99
N THR A 68 0.25 -9.65 -16.55
CA THR A 68 -0.29 -8.51 -17.31
C THR A 68 -0.70 -8.96 -18.72
N PRO A 69 -1.98 -8.82 -19.10
CA PRO A 69 -2.41 -9.07 -20.47
C PRO A 69 -1.77 -8.08 -21.45
N LYS A 70 -1.60 -8.50 -22.71
CA LYS A 70 -1.02 -7.64 -23.76
C LYS A 70 -1.81 -6.34 -23.90
N GLY A 71 -1.11 -5.20 -23.87
CA GLY A 71 -1.70 -3.86 -24.04
C GLY A 71 -2.32 -3.25 -22.78
N LEU A 72 -2.25 -3.93 -21.62
CA LEU A 72 -2.68 -3.37 -20.33
C LEU A 72 -1.47 -2.97 -19.47
N ALA A 73 -1.68 -2.02 -18.56
CA ALA A 73 -0.65 -1.59 -17.62
C ALA A 73 -0.33 -2.69 -16.58
N ILE A 74 -1.36 -3.43 -16.16
CA ILE A 74 -1.25 -4.42 -15.08
C ILE A 74 -2.36 -5.47 -15.21
N GLY A 75 -2.11 -6.69 -14.71
CA GLY A 75 -3.15 -7.70 -14.52
C GLY A 75 -4.16 -7.33 -13.42
N SER A 76 -5.07 -8.25 -13.09
CA SER A 76 -6.00 -8.07 -11.97
C SER A 76 -5.23 -7.76 -10.69
N CYS A 77 -5.60 -6.66 -10.02
CA CYS A 77 -4.85 -6.09 -8.90
C CYS A 77 -5.77 -5.82 -7.71
N GLY A 78 -6.24 -6.90 -7.09
CA GLY A 78 -7.06 -6.83 -5.87
C GLY A 78 -6.23 -6.79 -4.58
N PRO A 79 -6.82 -6.31 -3.47
CA PRO A 79 -6.15 -6.30 -2.17
C PRO A 79 -5.95 -7.71 -1.62
N THR A 80 -4.89 -7.88 -0.83
CA THR A 80 -4.67 -9.05 0.00
C THR A 80 -4.89 -8.73 1.48
N THR A 81 -4.99 -9.78 2.31
CA THR A 81 -5.26 -9.67 3.74
C THR A 81 -4.16 -8.89 4.45
N SER A 82 -4.53 -7.77 5.05
CA SER A 82 -3.59 -6.81 5.65
C SER A 82 -2.90 -7.32 6.92
N SER A 83 -3.56 -8.19 7.69
CA SER A 83 -3.02 -8.71 8.96
C SER A 83 -1.70 -9.47 8.79
N ARG A 84 -1.39 -9.99 7.59
CA ARG A 84 -0.10 -10.63 7.31
C ARG A 84 1.08 -9.66 7.31
N MET A 85 0.82 -8.37 7.18
CA MET A 85 1.82 -7.30 7.23
C MET A 85 1.85 -6.57 8.59
N ASP A 86 1.08 -7.02 9.58
CA ASP A 86 0.97 -6.34 10.88
C ASP A 86 2.30 -6.32 11.64
N PHE A 87 3.10 -7.37 11.55
CA PHE A 87 4.44 -7.39 12.14
C PHE A 87 5.35 -6.27 11.60
N PHE A 88 5.19 -5.91 10.32
CA PHE A 88 6.03 -4.92 9.65
C PHE A 88 5.49 -3.49 9.76
N SER A 89 4.17 -3.36 9.85
CA SER A 89 3.51 -2.06 9.68
C SER A 89 3.86 -1.00 10.72
N PRO A 90 3.95 -1.30 12.04
CA PRO A 90 4.28 -0.30 13.05
C PRO A 90 5.61 0.42 12.77
N LYS A 91 6.65 -0.34 12.41
CA LYS A 91 7.96 0.24 12.11
C LYS A 91 7.94 1.10 10.84
N LEU A 92 7.23 0.67 9.80
CA LEU A 92 7.09 1.47 8.57
C LEU A 92 6.31 2.76 8.82
N LEU A 93 5.27 2.70 9.66
CA LEU A 93 4.53 3.88 10.11
C LEU A 93 5.43 4.85 10.87
N ASP A 94 6.26 4.35 11.78
CA ASP A 94 7.25 5.17 12.52
C ASP A 94 8.34 5.77 11.62
N MET A 95 8.58 5.17 10.45
CA MET A 95 9.44 5.74 9.40
C MET A 95 8.70 6.77 8.52
N GLY A 96 7.43 7.03 8.81
CA GLY A 96 6.62 8.05 8.16
C GLY A 96 5.72 7.55 7.04
N LEU A 97 5.43 6.25 6.95
CA LEU A 97 4.48 5.72 5.96
C LEU A 97 3.13 6.46 6.02
N GLY A 98 2.68 7.00 4.89
CA GLY A 98 1.50 7.85 4.84
C GLY A 98 0.19 7.07 4.91
N ALA A 99 0.10 5.98 4.13
CA ALA A 99 -1.08 5.12 4.14
C ALA A 99 -0.79 3.68 3.75
N MET A 100 -1.74 2.81 4.11
CA MET A 100 -1.78 1.41 3.71
C MET A 100 -3.13 1.09 3.07
N ILE A 101 -3.13 0.28 2.02
CA ILE A 101 -4.34 -0.20 1.33
C ILE A 101 -4.33 -1.72 1.36
N GLY A 102 -5.41 -2.34 1.81
CA GLY A 102 -5.54 -3.80 1.81
C GLY A 102 -6.95 -4.25 2.14
N LYS A 103 -7.12 -5.46 2.67
CA LYS A 103 -8.43 -5.96 3.14
C LYS A 103 -8.36 -6.60 4.52
N GLY A 104 -9.48 -6.54 5.24
CA GLY A 104 -9.65 -7.14 6.55
C GLY A 104 -9.17 -6.25 7.70
N PRO A 105 -9.39 -6.71 8.94
CA PRO A 105 -9.02 -5.97 10.15
C PRO A 105 -7.50 -5.91 10.34
N ARG A 106 -7.07 -4.99 11.21
CA ARG A 106 -5.68 -4.82 11.66
C ARG A 106 -5.61 -5.07 13.16
N SER A 107 -4.45 -5.47 13.65
CA SER A 107 -4.16 -5.59 15.08
C SER A 107 -4.18 -4.24 15.79
N ASP A 108 -4.43 -4.27 17.11
CA ASP A 108 -4.42 -3.08 17.97
C ASP A 108 -3.09 -2.33 17.94
N GLU A 109 -1.97 -3.05 17.79
CA GLU A 109 -0.64 -2.46 17.68
C GLU A 109 -0.55 -1.57 16.43
N VAL A 110 -1.05 -2.05 15.30
CA VAL A 110 -1.11 -1.26 14.06
C VAL A 110 -2.08 -0.09 14.22
N CYS A 111 -3.25 -0.29 14.83
CA CYS A 111 -4.20 0.81 15.07
C CYS A 111 -3.56 1.93 15.91
N LYS A 112 -2.85 1.58 16.98
CA LYS A 112 -2.07 2.54 17.78
C LYS A 112 -0.97 3.22 16.97
N ALA A 113 -0.27 2.48 16.11
CA ALA A 113 0.77 3.01 15.24
C ALA A 113 0.21 3.98 14.17
N ILE A 114 -0.98 3.71 13.63
CA ILE A 114 -1.67 4.61 12.70
C ILE A 114 -1.98 5.94 13.39
N ILE A 115 -2.55 5.90 14.60
CA ILE A 115 -2.92 7.08 15.37
C ILE A 115 -1.68 7.93 15.69
N ARG A 116 -0.61 7.33 16.25
CA ARG A 116 0.57 8.10 16.67
C ARG A 116 1.32 8.75 15.50
N ASN A 117 1.23 8.18 14.30
CA ASN A 117 1.92 8.67 13.11
C ASN A 117 1.04 9.55 12.21
N GLY A 118 -0.26 9.69 12.53
CA GLY A 118 -1.18 10.44 11.70
C GLY A 118 -1.34 9.84 10.30
N SER A 119 -1.26 8.51 10.19
CA SER A 119 -1.40 7.76 8.94
C SER A 119 -2.84 7.27 8.76
N VAL A 120 -3.12 6.60 7.64
CA VAL A 120 -4.45 6.03 7.38
C VAL A 120 -4.39 4.63 6.79
N TYR A 121 -5.36 3.80 7.14
CA TYR A 121 -5.59 2.50 6.51
C TYR A 121 -6.87 2.52 5.69
N PHE A 122 -6.76 2.20 4.41
CA PHE A 122 -7.89 2.06 3.50
C PHE A 122 -8.22 0.58 3.29
N CYS A 123 -9.45 0.21 3.63
CA CYS A 123 -10.00 -1.09 3.28
C CYS A 123 -10.51 -1.04 1.84
N ALA A 124 -9.78 -1.66 0.92
CA ALA A 124 -10.18 -1.76 -0.48
C ALA A 124 -11.22 -2.89 -0.66
N VAL A 125 -12.09 -2.73 -1.67
CA VAL A 125 -13.14 -3.70 -1.99
C VAL A 125 -12.52 -5.01 -2.48
N GLY A 126 -12.65 -6.07 -1.68
CA GLY A 126 -12.20 -7.41 -2.04
C GLY A 126 -12.99 -8.00 -3.21
N GLY A 127 -12.33 -8.79 -4.06
CA GLY A 127 -12.97 -9.48 -5.20
C GLY A 127 -13.09 -8.66 -6.48
N ALA A 128 -12.88 -7.34 -6.44
CA ALA A 128 -12.99 -6.45 -7.59
C ALA A 128 -11.65 -6.20 -8.33
N GLY A 129 -10.71 -7.15 -8.31
CA GLY A 129 -9.34 -6.94 -8.79
C GLY A 129 -9.22 -6.56 -10.28
N ALA A 130 -10.09 -7.09 -11.14
CA ALA A 130 -10.14 -6.75 -12.56
C ALA A 130 -10.73 -5.35 -12.82
N LEU A 131 -11.56 -4.84 -11.89
CA LEU A 131 -12.05 -3.47 -11.95
C LEU A 131 -10.98 -2.49 -11.43
N ALA A 132 -10.33 -2.84 -10.31
CA ALA A 132 -9.24 -2.06 -9.73
C ALA A 132 -8.08 -1.87 -10.73
N SER A 133 -7.75 -2.88 -11.54
CA SER A 133 -6.70 -2.76 -12.54
C SER A 133 -7.00 -1.74 -13.65
N LYS A 134 -8.28 -1.45 -13.95
CA LYS A 134 -8.66 -0.41 -14.92
C LYS A 134 -8.36 1.01 -14.42
N CYS A 135 -8.22 1.18 -13.11
CA CYS A 135 -7.84 2.44 -12.49
C CYS A 135 -6.33 2.69 -12.54
N ILE A 136 -5.52 1.65 -12.73
CA ILE A 136 -4.06 1.74 -12.78
C ILE A 136 -3.61 2.14 -14.19
N LYS A 137 -2.84 3.22 -14.30
CA LYS A 137 -2.44 3.81 -15.60
C LYS A 137 -1.06 3.34 -16.06
N SER A 138 -0.18 3.01 -15.12
CA SER A 138 1.17 2.51 -15.38
C SER A 138 1.57 1.57 -14.24
N CYS A 139 2.45 0.61 -14.49
CA CYS A 139 3.00 -0.24 -13.44
C CYS A 139 4.44 -0.60 -13.78
N GLU A 140 5.37 -0.26 -12.88
CA GLU A 140 6.79 -0.51 -13.04
C GLU A 140 7.29 -1.39 -11.89
N VAL A 141 8.04 -2.46 -12.19
CA VAL A 141 8.73 -3.23 -11.15
C VAL A 141 9.99 -2.46 -10.74
N ILE A 142 10.05 -2.02 -9.49
CA ILE A 142 11.14 -1.16 -9.00
C ILE A 142 12.12 -1.90 -8.07
N ALA A 143 11.73 -3.06 -7.52
CA ALA A 143 12.64 -3.92 -6.76
C ALA A 143 12.15 -5.37 -6.66
N PHE A 144 13.11 -6.26 -6.42
CA PHE A 144 12.91 -7.69 -6.17
C PHE A 144 12.14 -8.37 -7.30
N SER A 145 12.56 -8.14 -8.55
CA SER A 145 11.91 -8.71 -9.74
C SER A 145 11.80 -10.23 -9.71
N GLU A 146 12.74 -10.90 -9.04
CA GLU A 146 12.75 -12.35 -8.82
C GLU A 146 11.54 -12.85 -8.01
N LEU A 147 10.86 -11.98 -7.26
CA LEU A 147 9.66 -12.31 -6.49
C LEU A 147 8.37 -12.33 -7.32
N GLY A 148 8.44 -12.02 -8.63
CA GLY A 148 7.29 -12.10 -9.54
C GLY A 148 6.10 -11.25 -9.10
N CYS A 149 4.97 -11.88 -8.77
CA CYS A 149 3.77 -11.16 -8.33
C CYS A 149 3.97 -10.40 -6.99
N GLU A 150 4.92 -10.83 -6.16
CA GLU A 150 5.26 -10.19 -4.88
C GLU A 150 6.35 -9.12 -4.98
N SER A 151 6.92 -8.88 -6.17
CA SER A 151 7.91 -7.81 -6.37
C SER A 151 7.33 -6.44 -6.03
N VAL A 152 8.20 -5.50 -5.65
CA VAL A 152 7.77 -4.12 -5.37
C VAL A 152 7.49 -3.43 -6.70
N LYS A 153 6.28 -2.90 -6.85
CA LYS A 153 5.87 -2.19 -8.06
C LYS A 153 5.39 -0.79 -7.72
N LYS A 154 5.71 0.17 -8.58
CA LYS A 154 5.18 1.53 -8.57
C LYS A 154 4.01 1.59 -9.54
N ALA A 155 2.82 1.84 -9.04
CA ALA A 155 1.56 1.89 -9.80
C ALA A 155 0.89 3.26 -9.69
#